data_AF-A0A0G4M321-F1
#
_entry.id   AF-A0A0G4M321-F1
#
_cell.length_a   1.000
_cell.length_b   1.000
_cell.length_c   1.000
_cell.angle_alpha   90.00
_cell.angle_beta   90.00
_cell.angle_gamma   90.00
#
_symmetry.space_group_name_H-M   'P 1'
#
loop_
_entity.id
_entity.type
_entity.pdbx_description
1 polymer ?
#
loop_
_entity_poly.entity_id
_entity_poly.type
_entity_poly.pdbx_seq_one_letter_code
_entity_poly.pdbx_strand_id
1 'polypeptide(L)'
;MKEEKAAQGGGKKTKASKNKTSLVANQVQTRKVPIPPHRFTPLKTNWINIYTPLVDHLKLQVRMNPRRKSVELRTSKHTLDDS
;
A
#
# COMPACT_ATOMS: atom_id res chain seq x y z
N MET A 1 -7.47 -55.39 -15.34
CA MET A 1 -7.29 -55.07 -13.91
C MET A 1 -5.87 -54.53 -13.76
N LYS A 2 -5.58 -53.26 -13.58
CA LYS A 2 -6.25 -52.23 -12.80
C LYS A 2 -6.21 -50.88 -13.53
N GLU A 3 -7.34 -50.20 -13.44
CA GLU A 3 -7.52 -48.77 -13.66
C GLU A 3 -6.95 -48.03 -12.44
N GLU A 4 -6.18 -46.95 -12.63
CA GLU A 4 -5.99 -45.94 -11.58
C GLU A 4 -5.95 -44.53 -12.18
N LYS A 5 -6.67 -43.66 -11.46
CA LYS A 5 -7.15 -42.31 -11.76
C LYS A 5 -6.08 -41.21 -11.84
N ALA A 6 -6.37 -40.25 -12.72
CA ALA A 6 -6.46 -38.79 -12.53
C ALA A 6 -5.65 -38.08 -11.42
N ALA A 7 -4.92 -37.02 -11.79
CA ALA A 7 -4.99 -35.70 -11.14
C ALA A 7 -4.35 -34.59 -11.99
N GLN A 8 -5.03 -33.45 -11.96
CA GLN A 8 -4.74 -32.19 -12.65
C GLN A 8 -3.97 -31.24 -11.70
N GLY A 9 -3.12 -30.36 -12.25
CA GLY A 9 -2.62 -29.16 -11.57
C GLY A 9 -1.10 -29.07 -11.55
N GLY A 10 -0.45 -27.93 -11.83
CA GLY A 10 -0.96 -26.60 -12.08
C GLY A 10 0.17 -25.76 -12.69
N GLY A 11 -0.19 -24.96 -13.70
CA GLY A 11 0.75 -24.05 -14.36
C GLY A 11 1.37 -23.08 -13.36
N LYS A 12 2.69 -23.17 -13.18
CA LYS A 12 3.49 -22.15 -12.52
C LYS A 12 3.49 -20.89 -13.39
N LYS A 13 2.50 -20.02 -13.22
CA LYS A 13 2.55 -18.65 -13.76
C LYS A 13 3.54 -17.85 -12.91
N THR A 14 4.81 -17.84 -13.32
CA THR A 14 5.77 -16.84 -12.87
C THR A 14 5.28 -15.47 -13.32
N LYS A 15 4.84 -14.63 -12.39
CA LYS A 15 4.47 -13.25 -12.72
C LYS A 15 5.75 -12.50 -13.06
N ALA A 16 5.90 -12.17 -14.34
CA ALA A 16 6.97 -11.34 -14.86
C ALA A 16 7.10 -10.04 -14.05
N SER A 17 8.28 -9.80 -13.50
CA SER A 17 8.65 -8.51 -12.91
C SER A 17 8.76 -7.48 -14.02
N LYS A 18 7.73 -6.64 -14.19
CA LYS A 18 7.76 -5.52 -15.12
C LYS A 18 8.21 -4.29 -14.35
N ASN A 19 9.52 -4.05 -14.30
CA ASN A 19 10.08 -2.78 -13.85
C ASN A 19 9.68 -1.69 -14.86
N LYS A 20 8.49 -1.12 -14.68
CA LYS A 20 8.10 0.11 -15.37
C LYS A 20 8.72 1.29 -14.63
N THR A 21 9.87 1.74 -15.12
CA THR A 21 10.35 3.09 -14.84
C THR A 21 9.47 4.05 -15.67
N SER A 22 8.26 4.35 -15.18
CA SER A 22 7.36 5.30 -15.85
C SER A 22 7.63 6.70 -15.34
N LEU A 23 8.17 7.53 -16.23
CA LEU A 23 8.36 8.97 -16.06
C LEU A 23 7.03 9.66 -15.71
N VAL A 24 7.02 10.26 -14.52
CA VAL A 24 6.32 11.49 -14.09
C VAL A 24 5.20 12.02 -15.00
N ALA A 25 3.97 11.58 -14.72
CA ALA A 25 2.76 12.42 -14.71
C ALA A 25 1.57 11.54 -14.27
N ASN A 26 1.01 11.81 -13.08
CA ASN A 26 -0.27 11.27 -12.58
C ASN A 26 -0.40 9.77 -12.28
N GLN A 27 0.70 9.01 -12.14
CA GLN A 27 0.58 7.65 -11.58
C GLN A 27 0.24 7.72 -10.08
N VAL A 28 -0.81 6.99 -9.68
CA VAL A 28 -1.18 6.83 -8.27
C VAL A 28 -0.04 6.08 -7.57
N GLN A 29 0.73 6.80 -6.77
CA GLN A 29 1.79 6.23 -5.95
C GLN A 29 1.20 5.75 -4.63
N THR A 30 1.62 4.57 -4.20
CA THR A 30 1.25 4.02 -2.89
C THR A 30 2.50 3.70 -2.09
N ARG A 31 2.48 4.05 -0.81
CA ARG A 31 3.56 3.80 0.13
C ARG A 31 2.98 3.21 1.41
N LYS A 32 3.75 2.31 2.02
CA LYS A 32 3.40 1.68 3.28
C LYS A 32 4.53 1.88 4.27
N VAL A 33 4.21 2.45 5.43
CA VAL A 33 5.15 2.71 6.51
C VAL A 33 4.82 1.78 7.69
N PRO A 34 5.69 0.82 8.04
CA PRO A 34 5.47 -0.02 9.22
C PRO A 34 5.66 0.80 10.51
N ILE A 35 4.88 0.50 11.53
CA ILE A 35 4.91 1.18 12.83
C ILE A 35 5.50 0.22 13.87
N PRO A 36 6.56 0.61 14.58
CA PRO A 36 7.09 -0.17 15.70
C PRO A 36 6.06 -0.36 16.82
N PRO A 37 6.08 -1.49 17.57
CA PRO A 37 5.10 -1.77 18.62
C PRO A 37 5.00 -0.67 19.68
N HIS A 38 6.13 -0.13 20.14
CA HIS A 38 6.18 0.92 21.17
C HIS A 38 5.65 2.28 20.68
N ARG A 39 5.55 2.50 19.37
CA ARG A 39 5.03 3.74 18.75
C ARG A 39 3.57 3.65 18.36
N PHE A 40 2.96 2.47 18.42
CA PHE A 40 1.61 2.28 17.92
C PHE A 40 0.57 3.02 18.76
N THR A 41 0.65 2.90 20.09
CA THR A 41 -0.24 3.62 21.02
C THR A 41 -0.14 5.14 20.87
N PRO A 42 1.06 5.78 20.95
CA PRO A 42 1.13 7.23 20.81
C PRO A 42 0.70 7.72 19.41
N LEU A 43 0.96 6.94 18.34
CA LEU A 43 0.48 7.28 17.01
C LEU A 43 -1.05 7.26 16.93
N LYS A 44 -1.69 6.26 17.54
CA LYS A 44 -3.16 6.14 17.56
C LYS A 44 -3.81 7.30 18.31
N THR A 45 -3.26 7.69 19.47
CA THR A 45 -3.78 8.81 20.28
C THR A 45 -3.70 10.13 19.51
N ASN A 46 -2.58 10.39 18.84
CA ASN A 46 -2.34 11.66 18.14
C ASN A 46 -2.71 11.61 16.65
N TRP A 47 -3.43 10.56 16.21
CA TRP A 47 -3.68 10.30 14.79
C TRP A 47 -4.36 11.47 14.09
N ILE A 48 -5.36 12.09 14.73
CA ILE A 48 -6.14 13.20 14.15
C ILE A 48 -5.21 14.38 13.82
N ASN A 49 -4.34 14.75 14.76
CA ASN A 49 -3.40 15.87 14.58
C ASN A 49 -2.39 15.62 13.45
N ILE A 50 -2.05 14.35 13.18
CA ILE A 50 -1.15 13.96 12.08
C ILE A 50 -1.93 13.86 10.76
N TYR A 51 -3.15 13.34 10.80
CA TYR A 51 -3.98 13.09 9.63
C TYR A 51 -4.40 14.38 8.93
N THR A 52 -4.87 15.37 9.69
CA THR A 52 -5.41 16.63 9.15
C THR A 52 -4.44 17.33 8.19
N PRO A 53 -3.18 17.65 8.56
CA PRO A 53 -2.28 18.35 7.63
C PRO A 53 -1.90 17.52 6.40
N LEU A 54 -1.87 16.18 6.50
CA LEU A 54 -1.58 15.30 5.35
C LEU A 54 -2.70 15.33 4.30
N VAL A 55 -3.96 15.43 4.74
CA VAL A 55 -5.11 15.51 3.84
C VAL A 55 -5.36 16.94 3.38
N ASP A 56 -5.24 17.92 4.27
CA ASP A 56 -5.63 19.29 3.96
C ASP A 56 -4.57 20.04 3.15
N HIS A 57 -3.29 19.84 3.44
CA HIS A 57 -2.23 20.58 2.76
C HIS A 57 -1.64 19.78 1.61
N LEU A 58 -1.36 18.48 1.83
CA LEU A 58 -0.73 17.62 0.83
C LEU A 58 -1.75 16.85 -0.04
N LYS A 59 -3.04 16.90 0.31
CA LYS A 59 -4.13 16.24 -0.42
C LYS A 59 -3.90 14.72 -0.60
N LEU A 60 -3.24 14.08 0.36
CA LEU A 60 -2.96 12.64 0.33
C LEU A 60 -4.14 11.84 0.86
N GLN A 61 -4.33 10.63 0.33
CA GLN A 61 -5.19 9.63 0.94
C GLN A 61 -4.37 8.84 1.94
N VAL A 62 -4.73 8.92 3.23
CA VAL A 62 -3.97 8.29 4.30
C VAL A 62 -4.88 7.39 5.14
N ARG A 63 -4.40 6.19 5.44
CA ARG A 63 -5.12 5.22 6.29
C ARG A 63 -4.18 4.51 7.26
N MET A 64 -4.55 4.49 8.54
CA MET A 64 -3.91 3.60 9.50
C MET A 64 -4.51 2.19 9.40
N ASN A 65 -3.64 1.17 9.40
CA ASN A 65 -4.01 -0.24 9.41
C ASN A 65 -3.59 -0.88 10.76
N PRO A 66 -4.50 -0.97 11.74
CA PRO A 66 -4.17 -1.50 13.07
C PRO A 66 -3.73 -2.96 13.05
N ARG A 67 -4.36 -3.79 12.19
CA ARG A 67 -4.06 -5.22 12.09
C ARG A 67 -2.64 -5.47 11.57
N ARG A 68 -2.21 -4.68 10.58
CA ARG A 68 -0.87 -4.80 9.97
C ARG A 68 0.17 -3.86 10.59
N LYS A 69 -0.21 -3.10 11.62
CA LYS A 69 0.63 -2.08 12.29
C LYS A 69 1.38 -1.21 11.28
N SER A 70 0.64 -0.63 10.32
CA SER A 70 1.24 0.21 9.28
C SER A 70 0.35 1.38 8.89
N VAL A 71 0.95 2.46 8.43
CA VAL A 71 0.27 3.56 7.74
C VAL A 71 0.39 3.36 6.24
N GLU A 72 -0.70 3.49 5.53
CA GLU A 72 -0.78 3.45 4.07
C GLU A 72 -1.05 4.87 3.56
N LEU A 73 -0.21 5.32 2.62
CA LEU A 73 -0.32 6.62 1.97
C LEU A 73 -0.50 6.41 0.47
N ARG A 74 -1.39 7.20 -0.13
CA ARG A 74 -1.71 7.12 -1.55
C ARG A 74 -1.87 8.53 -2.11
N THR A 75 -1.27 8.79 -3.27
CA THR A 75 -1.49 10.06 -3.97
C THR A 75 -2.91 10.11 -4.55
N SER A 76 -3.53 11.28 -4.47
CA SER A 76 -4.86 11.53 -5.01
C SER A 76 -4.78 12.39 -6.27
N LYS A 77 -5.91 12.59 -6.95
CA LYS A 77 -5.99 13.51 -8.10
C LYS A 77 -5.70 14.97 -7.72
N HIS A 78 -5.76 15.30 -6.44
CA HIS A 78 -5.55 16.64 -5.90
C HIS A 78 -4.14 16.83 -5.32
N THR A 79 -3.34 15.76 -5.26
CA THR A 79 -1.93 15.86 -4.86
C THR A 79 -1.16 16.54 -5.99
N LEU A 80 -0.74 17.77 -5.76
CA LEU A 80 0.14 18.50 -6.67
C LEU A 80 1.57 18.02 -6.40
N ASP A 81 2.20 17.46 -7.43
CA ASP A 81 3.60 17.03 -7.41
C ASP A 81 4.45 18.22 -7.84
N ASP A 82 5.15 18.85 -6.88
CA ASP A 82 6.11 19.93 -7.13
C ASP A 82 7.47 19.25 -7.43
N SER A 83 7.55 18.59 -8.60
CA SER A 83 8.78 17.95 -9.10
C SER A 83 9.68 18.95 -9.80
#